data_AF-A0A124IVG7-F1
#
_entry.id   AF-A0A124IVG7-F1
#
_cell.length_a   1.000
_cell.length_b   1.000
_cell.length_c   1.000
_cell.angle_alpha   90.00
_cell.angle_beta   90.00
_cell.angle_gamma   90.00
#
_symmetry.space_group_name_H-M   'P 1'
#
loop_
_entity.id
_entity.type
_entity.pdbx_description
1 polymer ?
#
loop_
_entity_poly.entity_id
_entity_poly.type
_entity_poly.pdbx_seq_one_letter_code
_entity_poly.pdbx_strand_id
1 'polypeptide(L)'
;MTRVIAVAWPTMALPLDNPLVRRTLEVTEQLYGFSDGVVNVHQWGTYGSYLTMNLAHSWALLGDRARVGRYLNWAVSHTTPTYGWAEGLSIITGGGGQGDVPHGWAAAEFIMLIRNLIINDFLDKPTLLRGIPIELLRRGLTARNIPTIYGLVKEVSSIIKGNELIIKYEGPGHRVENKYEVLIDTPLRPTSISCSDCEYEVLSNGMVRVLHSGKFSLRVLGD
;
A
#
# COMPACT_ATOMS: atom_id res chain seq x y z
N MET A 1 7.68 -20.34 -8.85
CA MET A 1 6.50 -19.80 -8.16
C MET A 1 6.58 -18.30 -7.91
N THR A 2 7.73 -17.76 -7.48
CA THR A 2 8.01 -16.31 -7.31
C THR A 2 7.75 -15.44 -8.54
N ARG A 3 7.75 -16.01 -9.75
CA ARG A 3 7.59 -15.27 -11.01
C ARG A 3 6.18 -14.70 -11.25
N VAL A 4 5.16 -15.20 -10.55
CA VAL A 4 3.76 -14.84 -10.82
C VAL A 4 3.36 -13.53 -10.10
N ILE A 5 3.84 -13.33 -8.87
CA ILE A 5 3.58 -12.09 -8.09
C ILE A 5 4.32 -10.89 -8.72
N ALA A 6 5.47 -11.14 -9.34
CA ALA A 6 6.28 -10.12 -10.01
C ALA A 6 5.57 -9.40 -11.17
N VAL A 7 4.42 -9.88 -11.66
CA VAL A 7 3.69 -9.20 -12.74
C VAL A 7 3.32 -7.76 -12.39
N ALA A 8 3.11 -7.46 -11.10
CA ALA A 8 2.86 -6.12 -10.58
C ALA A 8 4.02 -5.65 -9.68
N TRP A 9 4.15 -6.20 -8.48
CA TRP A 9 5.22 -5.84 -7.55
C TRP A 9 6.34 -6.90 -7.57
N PRO A 10 7.63 -6.51 -7.69
CA PRO A 10 8.17 -5.16 -7.79
C PRO A 10 8.54 -4.72 -9.22
N THR A 11 8.18 -5.47 -10.27
CA THR A 11 8.75 -5.23 -11.62
C THR A 11 7.83 -4.52 -12.60
N MET A 12 6.52 -4.42 -12.32
CA MET A 12 5.53 -3.82 -13.22
C MET A 12 5.63 -4.39 -14.64
N ALA A 13 5.74 -5.71 -14.75
CA ALA A 13 5.96 -6.37 -16.04
C ALA A 13 4.84 -6.12 -17.06
N LEU A 14 3.64 -5.76 -16.58
CA LEU A 14 2.50 -5.35 -17.40
C LEU A 14 1.89 -4.04 -16.83
N PRO A 15 1.25 -3.23 -17.69
CA PRO A 15 0.41 -2.11 -17.24
C PRO A 15 -0.67 -2.57 -16.24
N LEU A 16 -0.98 -1.77 -15.22
CA LEU A 16 -1.93 -2.15 -14.16
C LEU A 16 -3.37 -2.29 -14.65
N ASP A 17 -3.71 -1.67 -15.78
CA ASP A 17 -5.01 -1.79 -16.44
C ASP A 17 -5.11 -3.05 -17.32
N ASN A 18 -3.99 -3.77 -17.52
CA ASN A 18 -4.01 -5.05 -18.22
C ASN A 18 -4.79 -6.09 -17.37
N PRO A 19 -5.87 -6.69 -17.90
CA PRO A 19 -6.72 -7.61 -17.14
C PRO A 19 -5.96 -8.86 -16.65
N LEU A 20 -4.84 -9.21 -17.29
CA LEU A 20 -3.98 -10.32 -16.87
C LEU A 20 -3.31 -10.04 -15.53
N VAL A 21 -3.05 -8.79 -15.15
CA VAL A 21 -2.43 -8.45 -13.85
C VAL A 21 -3.33 -8.93 -12.73
N ARG A 22 -4.57 -8.43 -12.67
CA ARG A 22 -5.55 -8.84 -11.65
C ARG A 22 -5.77 -10.35 -11.69
N ARG A 23 -6.00 -10.93 -12.87
CA ARG A 23 -6.27 -12.36 -12.99
C ARG A 23 -5.12 -13.22 -12.48
N THR A 24 -3.89 -12.78 -12.72
CA THR A 24 -2.67 -13.46 -12.26
C THR A 24 -2.56 -13.44 -10.73
N LEU A 25 -2.86 -12.31 -10.09
CA LEU A 25 -2.89 -12.23 -8.63
C LEU A 25 -3.99 -13.11 -8.04
N GLU A 26 -5.20 -13.12 -8.62
CA GLU A 26 -6.30 -13.99 -8.18
C GLU A 26 -5.95 -15.48 -8.30
N VAL A 27 -5.33 -15.90 -9.40
CA VAL A 27 -4.88 -17.30 -9.57
C VAL A 27 -3.76 -17.63 -8.57
N THR A 28 -2.87 -16.68 -8.27
CA THR A 28 -1.85 -16.85 -7.21
C THR A 28 -2.51 -17.09 -5.85
N GLU A 29 -3.52 -16.29 -5.50
CA GLU A 29 -4.31 -16.50 -4.28
C GLU A 29 -5.00 -17.86 -4.26
N GLN A 30 -5.60 -18.27 -5.37
CA GLN A 30 -6.32 -19.54 -5.47
C GLN A 30 -5.41 -20.76 -5.32
N LEU A 31 -4.21 -20.72 -5.89
CA LEU A 31 -3.30 -21.86 -5.90
C LEU A 31 -2.41 -21.92 -4.66
N TYR A 32 -2.02 -20.76 -4.11
CA TYR A 32 -0.98 -20.67 -3.09
C TYR A 32 -1.43 -19.93 -1.82
N GLY A 33 -2.62 -19.34 -1.81
CA GLY A 33 -3.20 -18.74 -0.62
C GLY A 33 -3.68 -19.81 0.37
N PHE A 34 -3.36 -19.62 1.64
CA PHE A 34 -3.84 -20.45 2.74
C PHE A 34 -3.96 -19.59 4.00
N SER A 35 -5.12 -19.56 4.65
CA SER A 35 -5.36 -18.79 5.89
C SER A 35 -4.79 -17.35 5.86
N ASP A 36 -5.07 -16.60 4.79
CA ASP A 36 -4.59 -15.24 4.53
C ASP A 36 -3.06 -15.06 4.39
N GLY A 37 -2.29 -16.14 4.25
CA GLY A 37 -0.88 -16.16 3.88
C GLY A 37 -0.61 -16.81 2.53
N VAL A 38 0.59 -16.62 1.98
CA VAL A 38 1.04 -17.29 0.74
C VAL A 38 1.99 -18.42 1.08
N VAL A 39 1.70 -19.63 0.61
CA VAL A 39 2.51 -20.84 0.83
C VAL A 39 3.46 -21.07 -0.34
N ASN A 40 4.75 -21.21 -0.05
CA ASN A 40 5.75 -21.66 -1.02
C ASN A 40 5.75 -23.19 -1.07
N VAL A 41 4.90 -23.76 -1.93
CA VAL A 41 4.76 -25.23 -2.04
C VAL A 41 5.89 -25.91 -2.83
N HIS A 42 6.84 -25.17 -3.42
CA HIS A 42 7.94 -25.78 -4.19
C HIS A 42 9.17 -26.11 -3.35
N GLN A 43 9.57 -25.22 -2.43
CA GLN A 43 10.81 -25.40 -1.67
C GLN A 43 10.58 -25.89 -0.25
N TRP A 44 9.69 -25.21 0.49
CA TRP A 44 9.66 -25.33 1.94
C TRP A 44 8.34 -25.88 2.48
N GLY A 45 7.24 -25.77 1.73
CA GLY A 45 5.91 -26.12 2.25
C GLY A 45 5.47 -25.22 3.42
N THR A 46 6.08 -24.04 3.54
CA THR A 46 5.81 -23.04 4.58
C THR A 46 5.11 -21.83 3.98
N TYR A 47 4.49 -21.01 4.81
CA TYR A 47 4.21 -19.64 4.43
C TYR A 47 5.52 -18.94 4.03
N GLY A 48 5.49 -18.07 3.03
CA GLY A 48 6.56 -17.12 2.75
C GLY A 48 6.14 -15.74 3.24
N SER A 49 6.82 -15.20 4.25
CA SER A 49 6.47 -13.91 4.85
C SER A 49 6.56 -12.77 3.82
N TYR A 50 7.70 -12.65 3.14
CA TYR A 50 7.91 -11.67 2.07
C TYR A 50 7.02 -11.91 0.85
N LEU A 51 6.70 -13.17 0.51
CA LEU A 51 5.78 -13.50 -0.59
C LEU A 51 4.36 -12.98 -0.29
N THR A 52 3.93 -13.14 0.95
CA THR A 52 2.64 -12.63 1.42
C THR A 52 2.59 -11.10 1.33
N MET A 53 3.66 -10.42 1.74
CA MET A 53 3.77 -8.97 1.64
C MET A 53 3.87 -8.48 0.18
N ASN A 54 4.56 -9.20 -0.70
CA ASN A 54 4.61 -8.88 -2.14
C ASN A 54 3.23 -8.93 -2.80
N LEU A 55 2.38 -9.87 -2.36
CA LEU A 55 1.00 -9.94 -2.82
C LEU A 55 0.18 -8.76 -2.28
N ALA A 56 0.41 -8.35 -1.04
CA ALA A 56 -0.18 -7.14 -0.47
C ALA A 56 0.21 -5.87 -1.25
N HIS A 57 1.48 -5.70 -1.60
CA HIS A 57 1.94 -4.60 -2.47
C HIS A 57 1.23 -4.60 -3.82
N SER A 58 1.13 -5.77 -4.45
CA SER A 58 0.45 -5.91 -5.75
C SER A 58 -1.03 -5.51 -5.67
N TRP A 59 -1.72 -5.89 -4.61
CA TRP A 59 -3.10 -5.46 -4.37
C TRP A 59 -3.22 -3.98 -4.04
N ALA A 60 -2.24 -3.41 -3.33
CA ALA A 60 -2.18 -1.97 -3.08
C ALA A 60 -2.02 -1.18 -4.38
N LEU A 61 -1.20 -1.65 -5.31
CA LEU A 61 -1.06 -1.06 -6.66
C LEU A 61 -2.36 -1.10 -7.45
N LEU A 62 -3.25 -2.06 -7.20
CA LEU A 62 -4.60 -2.13 -7.79
C LEU A 62 -5.67 -1.39 -6.97
N GLY A 63 -5.33 -0.80 -5.82
CA GLY A 63 -6.26 -0.12 -4.94
C GLY A 63 -7.19 -1.04 -4.15
N ASP A 64 -6.90 -2.34 -4.06
CA ASP A 64 -7.78 -3.33 -3.41
C ASP A 64 -7.57 -3.36 -1.88
N ARG A 65 -8.20 -2.40 -1.19
CA ARG A 65 -8.07 -2.17 0.25
C ARG A 65 -8.43 -3.39 1.09
N ALA A 66 -9.45 -4.14 0.66
CA ALA A 66 -9.92 -5.32 1.38
C ALA A 66 -8.86 -6.43 1.36
N ARG A 67 -8.27 -6.71 0.20
CA ARG A 67 -7.17 -7.69 0.10
C ARG A 67 -5.92 -7.24 0.84
N VAL A 68 -5.54 -5.97 0.72
CA VAL A 68 -4.40 -5.40 1.47
C VAL A 68 -4.61 -5.57 2.98
N GLY A 69 -5.81 -5.26 3.49
CA GLY A 69 -6.14 -5.40 4.91
C GLY A 69 -5.97 -6.83 5.43
N ARG A 70 -6.39 -7.84 4.65
CA ARG A 70 -6.20 -9.26 5.02
C ARG A 70 -4.72 -9.62 5.17
N TYR A 71 -3.89 -9.27 4.18
CA TYR A 71 -2.46 -9.59 4.22
C TYR A 71 -1.69 -8.80 5.28
N LEU A 72 -2.08 -7.55 5.55
CA LEU A 72 -1.50 -6.78 6.65
C LEU A 72 -1.83 -7.41 8.01
N ASN A 73 -3.09 -7.84 8.22
CA ASN A 73 -3.49 -8.55 9.43
C ASN A 73 -2.73 -9.87 9.59
N TRP A 74 -2.52 -10.61 8.51
CA TRP A 74 -1.67 -11.79 8.50
C TRP A 74 -0.23 -11.44 8.91
N ALA A 75 0.37 -10.42 8.29
CA ALA A 75 1.74 -10.03 8.57
C ALA A 75 1.95 -9.67 10.05
N VAL A 76 1.08 -8.86 10.65
CA VAL A 76 1.23 -8.45 12.05
C VAL A 76 0.98 -9.60 13.05
N SER A 77 0.08 -10.54 12.71
CA SER A 77 -0.24 -11.70 13.56
C SER A 77 0.83 -12.79 13.53
N HIS A 78 1.72 -12.77 12.53
CA HIS A 78 2.80 -13.75 12.34
C HIS A 78 4.18 -13.17 12.63
N THR A 79 4.26 -12.22 13.55
CA THR A 79 5.54 -11.66 14.01
C THR A 79 6.17 -12.52 15.10
N THR A 80 7.50 -12.51 15.18
CA THR A 80 8.25 -13.06 16.31
C THR A 80 8.13 -12.15 17.54
N PRO A 81 8.51 -12.60 18.75
CA PRO A 81 8.55 -11.74 19.94
C PRO A 81 9.43 -10.48 19.81
N THR A 82 10.30 -10.43 18.81
CA THR A 82 11.16 -9.29 18.48
C THR A 82 10.61 -8.42 17.34
N TYR A 83 9.34 -8.61 16.96
CA TYR A 83 8.67 -7.90 15.86
C TYR A 83 9.34 -8.07 14.49
N GLY A 84 9.92 -9.25 14.25
CA GLY A 84 10.42 -9.67 12.95
C GLY A 84 9.61 -10.82 12.36
N TRP A 85 10.07 -11.37 11.23
CA TRP A 85 9.46 -12.54 10.58
C TRP A 85 10.54 -13.57 10.30
N ALA A 86 10.17 -14.85 10.29
CA ALA A 86 11.01 -15.86 9.64
C ALA A 86 10.87 -15.75 8.11
N GLU A 87 11.85 -16.22 7.36
CA GLU A 87 11.72 -16.37 5.90
C GLU A 87 10.51 -17.25 5.57
N GLY A 88 10.46 -18.44 6.17
CA GLY A 88 9.33 -19.36 6.10
C GLY A 88 8.71 -19.68 7.45
N LEU A 89 7.37 -19.63 7.56
CA LEU A 89 6.63 -20.03 8.77
C LEU A 89 5.85 -21.32 8.55
N SER A 90 5.86 -22.22 9.54
CA SER A 90 5.10 -23.47 9.48
C SER A 90 3.61 -23.18 9.30
N ILE A 91 2.99 -23.85 8.33
CA ILE A 91 1.54 -23.76 8.11
C ILE A 91 0.72 -24.43 9.22
N ILE A 92 1.35 -25.29 10.03
CA ILE A 92 0.70 -26.03 11.12
C ILE A 92 0.72 -25.21 12.41
N THR A 93 1.87 -24.61 12.75
CA THR A 93 2.04 -23.91 14.03
C THR A 93 1.90 -22.39 13.91
N GLY A 94 1.93 -21.82 12.69
CA GLY A 94 1.99 -20.37 12.47
C GLY A 94 3.32 -19.74 12.90
N GLY A 95 4.26 -20.54 13.38
CA GLY A 95 5.58 -20.12 13.85
C GLY A 95 6.67 -21.08 13.38
N GLY A 96 7.82 -21.10 14.07
CA GLY A 96 9.00 -21.81 13.59
C GLY A 96 9.58 -21.16 12.32
N GLY A 97 10.84 -21.45 12.02
CA GLY A 97 11.55 -20.82 10.91
C GLY A 97 12.14 -21.86 9.98
N GLN A 98 11.75 -21.80 8.71
CA GLN A 98 12.63 -22.21 7.62
C GLN A 98 13.41 -20.98 7.18
N GLY A 99 14.74 -21.08 7.06
CA GLY A 99 15.59 -19.94 6.72
C GLY A 99 16.03 -19.11 7.93
N ASP A 100 16.31 -17.82 7.70
CA ASP A 100 16.76 -16.87 8.73
C ASP A 100 15.60 -16.25 9.52
N VAL A 101 15.88 -15.94 10.79
CA VAL A 101 14.96 -15.29 11.73
C VAL A 101 15.76 -14.32 12.62
N PRO A 102 15.51 -12.99 12.57
CA PRO A 102 14.60 -12.32 11.67
C PRO A 102 15.12 -12.31 10.22
N HIS A 103 14.20 -12.41 9.27
CA HIS A 103 14.49 -12.31 7.84
C HIS A 103 14.52 -10.85 7.40
N GLY A 104 15.71 -10.39 6.97
CA GLY A 104 15.94 -8.98 6.63
C GLY A 104 15.08 -8.49 5.47
N TRP A 105 14.82 -9.34 4.46
CA TRP A 105 13.99 -8.97 3.32
C TRP A 105 12.51 -8.83 3.72
N ALA A 106 11.96 -9.74 4.51
CA ALA A 106 10.59 -9.60 5.02
C ALA A 106 10.42 -8.30 5.83
N ALA A 107 11.41 -7.94 6.66
CA ALA A 107 11.38 -6.67 7.38
C ALA A 107 11.36 -5.46 6.43
N ALA A 108 12.19 -5.48 5.37
CA ALA A 108 12.21 -4.44 4.36
C ALA A 108 10.88 -4.33 3.59
N GLU A 109 10.28 -5.46 3.20
CA GLU A 109 8.97 -5.49 2.53
C GLU A 109 7.87 -4.88 3.40
N PHE A 110 7.86 -5.18 4.70
CA PHE A 110 6.87 -4.61 5.60
C PHE A 110 6.98 -3.08 5.70
N ILE A 111 8.19 -2.55 5.92
CA ILE A 111 8.41 -1.10 6.01
C ILE A 111 8.05 -0.41 4.70
N MET A 112 8.45 -0.99 3.58
CA MET A 112 8.14 -0.47 2.25
C MET A 112 6.64 -0.51 1.96
N LEU A 113 5.92 -1.56 2.37
CA LEU A 113 4.47 -1.67 2.21
C LEU A 113 3.78 -0.56 2.98
N ILE A 114 4.10 -0.39 4.28
CA ILE A 114 3.51 0.68 5.10
C ILE A 114 3.77 2.05 4.47
N ARG A 115 5.00 2.29 4.02
CA ARG A 115 5.37 3.53 3.34
C ARG A 115 4.53 3.74 2.07
N ASN A 116 4.43 2.72 1.21
CA ASN A 116 3.70 2.79 -0.07
C ASN A 116 2.19 2.95 0.10
N LEU A 117 1.62 2.46 1.20
CA LEU A 117 0.21 2.69 1.53
C LEU A 117 -0.06 4.14 1.95
N ILE A 118 0.92 4.83 2.52
CA ILE A 118 0.82 6.25 2.88
C ILE A 118 1.03 7.12 1.64
N ILE A 119 2.15 6.91 0.95
CA ILE A 119 2.51 7.55 -0.31
C ILE A 119 3.27 6.55 -1.18
N ASN A 120 2.68 6.21 -2.31
CA ASN A 120 3.30 5.37 -3.32
C ASN A 120 3.94 6.26 -4.38
N ASP A 121 5.26 6.21 -4.53
CA ASP A 121 6.02 6.93 -5.56
C ASP A 121 6.63 5.97 -6.60
N PHE A 122 6.18 4.72 -6.60
CA PHE A 122 6.60 3.70 -7.55
C PHE A 122 5.78 3.78 -8.84
N LEU A 123 4.61 4.41 -8.79
CA LEU A 123 3.83 4.80 -9.97
C LEU A 123 4.41 6.08 -10.59
N ASP A 124 3.94 6.41 -11.80
CA ASP A 124 4.36 7.63 -12.54
C ASP A 124 4.18 8.93 -11.73
N LYS A 125 3.16 8.96 -10.86
CA LYS A 125 2.83 10.08 -9.97
C LYS A 125 2.72 9.61 -8.52
N PRO A 126 3.18 10.42 -7.55
CA PRO A 126 3.05 10.08 -6.14
C PRO A 126 1.57 10.00 -5.79
N THR A 127 1.14 8.86 -5.25
CA THR A 127 -0.26 8.57 -4.95
C THR A 127 -0.42 8.30 -3.47
N LEU A 128 -1.20 9.14 -2.78
CA LEU A 128 -1.54 8.96 -1.38
C LEU A 128 -2.62 7.91 -1.20
N LEU A 129 -2.53 7.18 -0.09
CA LEU A 129 -3.58 6.31 0.45
C LEU A 129 -4.01 5.17 -0.50
N ARG A 130 -3.20 4.82 -1.50
CA ARG A 130 -3.55 3.77 -2.46
C ARG A 130 -3.59 2.41 -1.77
N GLY A 131 -4.76 1.77 -1.77
CA GLY A 131 -4.94 0.46 -1.15
C GLY A 131 -4.89 0.43 0.39
N ILE A 132 -4.77 1.57 1.08
CA ILE A 132 -4.74 1.57 2.55
C ILE A 132 -6.07 1.10 3.15
N PRO A 133 -6.09 0.19 4.15
CA PRO A 133 -7.32 -0.20 4.83
C PRO A 133 -8.03 0.98 5.49
N ILE A 134 -9.35 1.04 5.35
CA ILE A 134 -10.16 2.16 5.85
C ILE A 134 -10.13 2.26 7.38
N GLU A 135 -9.94 1.14 8.07
CA GLU A 135 -9.85 1.04 9.52
C GLU A 135 -8.63 1.81 10.06
N LEU A 136 -7.51 1.80 9.34
CA LEU A 136 -6.33 2.59 9.70
C LEU A 136 -6.62 4.09 9.58
N LEU A 137 -7.34 4.49 8.54
CA LEU A 137 -7.74 5.89 8.35
C LEU A 137 -8.75 6.33 9.42
N ARG A 138 -9.67 5.47 9.86
CA ARG A 138 -10.60 5.76 10.97
C ARG A 138 -9.86 5.95 12.30
N ARG A 139 -8.76 5.24 12.52
CA ARG A 139 -7.88 5.45 13.69
C ARG A 139 -7.02 6.71 13.58
N GLY A 140 -6.85 7.22 12.36
CA GLY A 140 -5.94 8.30 12.05
C GLY A 140 -4.50 7.81 11.96
N LEU A 141 -3.76 8.35 11.00
CA LEU A 141 -2.33 8.07 10.83
C LEU A 141 -1.57 9.36 10.60
N THR A 142 -0.31 9.36 11.02
CA THR A 142 0.65 10.43 10.74
C THR A 142 1.99 9.79 10.48
N ALA A 143 2.63 10.16 9.38
CA ALA A 143 3.96 9.73 9.02
C ALA A 143 4.80 10.96 8.68
N ARG A 144 6.08 10.91 9.07
CA ARG A 144 7.02 12.02 8.93
C ARG A 144 8.33 11.54 8.32
N ASN A 145 9.04 12.46 7.67
CA ASN A 145 10.34 12.19 7.05
C ASN A 145 10.29 10.99 6.10
N ILE A 146 9.33 11.00 5.19
CA ILE A 146 9.11 9.91 4.24
C ILE A 146 9.97 10.20 3.00
N PRO A 147 11.03 9.43 2.75
CA PRO A 147 11.82 9.58 1.54
C PRO A 147 10.98 9.16 0.33
N THR A 148 11.05 9.94 -0.74
CA THR A 148 10.44 9.63 -2.04
C THR A 148 11.42 9.96 -3.17
N ILE A 149 11.19 9.41 -4.36
CA ILE A 149 11.94 9.76 -5.58
C ILE A 149 11.79 11.25 -5.94
N TYR A 150 10.74 11.91 -5.45
CA TYR A 150 10.48 13.34 -5.65
C TYR A 150 11.11 14.23 -4.57
N GLY A 151 11.73 13.63 -3.54
CA GLY A 151 12.32 14.31 -2.41
C GLY A 151 11.68 13.93 -1.06
N LEU A 152 12.12 14.59 0.00
CA LEU A 152 11.66 14.30 1.36
C LEU A 152 10.27 14.88 1.62
N VAL A 153 9.28 14.02 1.81
CA VAL A 153 7.97 14.41 2.32
C VAL A 153 8.05 14.52 3.84
N LYS A 154 7.84 15.74 4.35
CA LYS A 154 8.02 16.05 5.77
C LYS A 154 6.90 15.46 6.62
N GLU A 155 5.65 15.57 6.17
CA GLU A 155 4.51 15.02 6.89
C GLU A 155 3.35 14.65 5.96
N VAL A 156 2.74 13.50 6.24
CA VAL A 156 1.41 13.13 5.76
C VAL A 156 0.58 12.75 6.97
N SER A 157 -0.54 13.43 7.19
CA SER A 157 -1.55 13.01 8.16
C SER A 157 -2.88 12.77 7.46
N SER A 158 -3.56 11.70 7.84
CA SER A 158 -4.89 11.39 7.30
C SER A 158 -5.77 10.76 8.36
N ILE A 159 -7.04 11.16 8.38
CA ILE A 159 -8.04 10.63 9.31
C ILE A 159 -9.43 10.68 8.69
N ILE A 160 -10.25 9.66 8.95
CA ILE A 160 -11.68 9.67 8.66
C ILE A 160 -12.45 9.98 9.93
N LYS A 161 -13.31 11.01 9.90
CA LYS A 161 -14.25 11.37 10.97
C LYS A 161 -15.67 11.35 10.41
N GLY A 162 -16.49 10.38 10.84
CA GLY A 162 -17.78 10.15 10.21
C GLY A 162 -17.59 9.83 8.72
N ASN A 163 -18.16 10.68 7.87
CA ASN A 163 -18.09 10.59 6.40
C ASN A 163 -17.11 11.59 5.76
N GLU A 164 -16.20 12.17 6.56
CA GLU A 164 -15.21 13.12 6.08
C GLU A 164 -13.79 12.54 6.21
N LEU A 165 -13.07 12.46 5.10
CA LEU A 165 -11.63 12.20 5.06
C LEU A 165 -10.87 13.53 5.08
N ILE A 166 -9.98 13.69 6.06
CA ILE A 166 -9.13 14.87 6.22
C ILE A 166 -7.69 14.45 5.95
N ILE A 167 -7.02 15.16 5.04
CA ILE A 167 -5.60 14.94 4.70
C ILE A 167 -4.84 16.25 4.90
N LYS A 168 -3.68 16.18 5.55
CA LYS A 168 -2.67 17.24 5.52
C LYS A 168 -1.39 16.68 4.96
N TYR A 169 -0.75 17.47 4.12
CA TYR A 169 0.44 17.07 3.40
C TYR A 169 1.45 18.21 3.39
N GLU A 170 2.71 17.91 3.66
CA GLU A 170 3.85 18.81 3.50
C GLU A 170 5.01 18.07 2.86
N GLY A 171 5.40 18.48 1.66
CA GLY A 171 6.44 17.79 0.88
C GLY A 171 6.41 18.14 -0.60
N PRO A 172 7.35 17.58 -1.37
CA PRO A 172 7.34 17.65 -2.83
C PRO A 172 6.48 16.53 -3.45
N GLY A 173 5.85 16.82 -4.58
CA GLY A 173 5.21 15.83 -5.44
C GLY A 173 5.91 15.76 -6.81
N HIS A 174 5.22 15.23 -7.81
CA HIS A 174 5.68 15.29 -9.19
C HIS A 174 5.69 16.77 -9.65
N ARG A 175 6.80 17.27 -10.19
CA ARG A 175 6.90 18.69 -10.57
C ARG A 175 6.07 18.97 -11.81
N VAL A 176 5.16 19.95 -11.73
CA VAL A 176 4.39 20.47 -12.87
C VAL A 176 4.50 21.98 -12.87
N GLU A 177 5.28 22.52 -13.82
CA GLU A 177 5.66 23.93 -13.87
C GLU A 177 6.23 24.42 -12.52
N ASN A 178 5.58 25.39 -11.88
CA ASN A 178 5.98 25.97 -10.59
C ASN A 178 5.30 25.29 -9.39
N LYS A 179 4.50 24.24 -9.60
CA LYS A 179 3.75 23.51 -8.57
C LYS A 179 4.18 22.04 -8.49
N TYR A 180 3.63 21.35 -7.50
CA TYR A 180 3.73 19.91 -7.35
C TYR A 180 2.38 19.26 -7.55
N GLU A 181 2.39 18.06 -8.11
CA GLU A 181 1.25 17.20 -8.34
C GLU A 181 1.33 15.96 -7.46
N VAL A 182 0.21 15.64 -6.80
CA VAL A 182 -0.01 14.42 -6.03
C VAL A 182 -1.39 13.88 -6.36
N LEU A 183 -1.51 12.56 -6.50
CA LEU A 183 -2.80 11.86 -6.62
C LEU A 183 -3.25 11.36 -5.26
N ILE A 184 -4.56 11.28 -5.04
CA ILE A 184 -5.15 10.77 -3.81
C ILE A 184 -6.20 9.71 -4.18
N ASP A 185 -5.95 8.48 -3.76
CA ASP A 185 -6.91 7.39 -3.82
C ASP A 185 -7.80 7.48 -2.58
N THR A 186 -8.97 8.09 -2.71
CA THR A 186 -9.90 8.29 -1.60
C THR A 186 -10.72 7.01 -1.36
N PRO A 187 -10.83 6.49 -0.12
CA PRO A 187 -11.71 5.36 0.18
C PRO A 187 -13.20 5.73 0.17
N LEU A 188 -13.53 7.02 0.21
CA LEU A 188 -14.90 7.54 0.15
C LEU A 188 -15.21 7.97 -1.28
N ARG A 189 -16.47 7.83 -1.72
CA ARG A 189 -16.91 8.43 -2.98
C ARG A 189 -17.12 9.93 -2.77
N PRO A 190 -16.34 10.81 -3.42
CA PRO A 190 -16.43 12.24 -3.14
C PRO A 190 -17.80 12.83 -3.52
N THR A 191 -18.49 13.43 -2.56
CA THR A 191 -19.70 14.23 -2.77
C THR A 191 -19.39 15.72 -2.74
N SER A 192 -18.46 16.14 -1.88
CA SER A 192 -17.89 17.50 -1.90
C SER A 192 -16.43 17.49 -1.46
N ILE A 193 -15.61 18.35 -2.06
CA ILE A 193 -14.20 18.51 -1.71
C ILE A 193 -13.92 19.97 -1.37
N SER A 194 -13.20 20.18 -0.26
CA SER A 194 -12.60 21.47 0.07
C SER A 194 -11.09 21.34 0.15
N CYS A 195 -10.37 22.31 -0.41
CA CYS A 195 -8.92 22.36 -0.31
C CYS A 195 -8.43 23.72 0.17
N SER A 196 -7.40 23.72 1.00
CA SER A 196 -6.62 24.88 1.39
C SER A 196 -5.21 24.76 0.83
N ASP A 197 -4.70 25.84 0.23
CA ASP A 197 -3.39 25.91 -0.42
C ASP A 197 -3.20 24.93 -1.60
N CYS A 198 -4.29 24.54 -2.27
CA CYS A 198 -4.22 23.70 -3.46
C CYS A 198 -5.34 23.95 -4.46
N GLU A 199 -5.09 23.54 -5.71
CA GLU A 199 -6.11 23.29 -6.73
C GLU A 199 -6.35 21.78 -6.81
N TYR A 200 -7.58 21.37 -7.15
CA TYR A 200 -7.91 19.96 -7.27
C TYR A 200 -8.82 19.67 -8.47
N GLU A 201 -8.76 18.42 -8.93
CA GLU A 201 -9.59 17.87 -9.99
C GLU A 201 -9.97 16.43 -9.62
N VAL A 202 -11.25 16.08 -9.74
CA VAL A 202 -11.72 14.70 -9.55
C VAL A 202 -11.63 13.98 -10.89
N LEU A 203 -10.83 12.93 -10.94
CA LEU A 203 -10.60 12.12 -12.14
C LEU A 203 -11.74 11.12 -12.35
N SER A 204 -11.88 10.62 -13.58
CA SER A 204 -12.93 9.66 -13.97
C SER A 204 -12.92 8.35 -13.17
N ASN A 205 -11.76 7.96 -12.64
CA ASN A 205 -11.59 6.78 -11.78
C ASN A 205 -11.89 7.05 -10.30
N GLY A 206 -12.35 8.25 -9.94
CA GLY A 206 -12.68 8.66 -8.57
C GLY A 206 -11.50 9.17 -7.75
N MET A 207 -10.27 9.14 -8.28
CA MET A 207 -9.12 9.74 -7.61
C MET A 207 -9.19 11.27 -7.64
N VAL A 208 -8.56 11.90 -6.66
CA VAL A 208 -8.41 13.35 -6.61
C VAL A 208 -6.99 13.72 -6.99
N ARG A 209 -6.85 14.47 -8.07
CA ARG A 209 -5.59 15.12 -8.47
C ARG A 209 -5.46 16.42 -7.69
N VAL A 210 -4.31 16.68 -7.08
CA VAL A 210 -4.03 17.89 -6.30
C VAL A 210 -2.78 18.58 -6.82
N LEU A 211 -2.88 19.89 -7.10
CA LEU A 211 -1.76 20.77 -7.42
C LEU A 211 -1.50 21.74 -6.26
N HIS A 212 -0.27 21.78 -5.74
CA HIS A 212 0.07 22.58 -4.55
C HIS A 212 1.50 23.14 -4.60
N SER A 213 1.80 24.13 -3.75
CA SER A 213 3.13 24.80 -3.69
C SER A 213 4.08 24.23 -2.62
N GLY A 214 3.82 23.01 -2.14
CA GLY A 214 4.63 22.31 -1.13
C GLY A 214 3.91 21.91 0.16
N LYS A 215 2.70 22.43 0.39
CA LYS A 215 1.80 21.97 1.46
C LYS A 215 0.34 22.13 1.05
N PHE A 216 -0.55 21.32 1.60
CA PHE A 216 -2.00 21.50 1.46
C PHE A 216 -2.78 20.82 2.59
N SER A 217 -4.04 21.22 2.73
CA SER A 217 -5.05 20.47 3.51
C SER A 217 -6.24 20.18 2.61
N LEU A 218 -6.64 18.92 2.52
CA LEU A 218 -7.81 18.47 1.76
C LEU A 218 -8.85 17.88 2.71
N ARG A 219 -10.12 18.19 2.49
CA ARG A 219 -11.24 17.47 3.11
C ARG A 219 -12.14 16.94 2.01
N VAL A 220 -12.43 15.64 2.08
CA VAL A 220 -13.28 14.93 1.16
C VAL A 220 -14.47 14.42 1.97
N LEU A 221 -15.63 15.03 1.76
CA LEU A 221 -16.89 14.50 2.23
C LEU A 221 -17.34 13.45 1.21
N GLY A 222 -17.81 12.30 1.67
CA GLY A 222 -18.25 11.25 0.78
C GLY A 222 -19.16 10.22 1.43
N ASP A 223 -19.76 9.40 0.58
CA ASP A 223 -20.57 8.24 0.96
C ASP A 223 -19.75 6.94 0.93
#